data_AF-A0AAW2Y165-F1
#
_entry.id   AF-A0AAW2Y165-F1
#
_cell.length_a   1.000
_cell.length_b   1.000
_cell.length_c   1.000
_cell.angle_alpha   90.00
_cell.angle_beta   90.00
_cell.angle_gamma   90.00
#
_symmetry.space_group_name_H-M   'P 1'
#
loop_
_entity.id
_entity.type
_entity.pdbx_description
1 polymer ?
#
loop_
_entity_poly.entity_id
_entity_poly.type
_entity_poly.pdbx_seq_one_letter_code
_entity_poly.pdbx_strand_id
1 'polypeptide(L)'
;MPIHPTRSLLLHINLLLKLSTKQSLIMAFSSPNPTHFVEDALFCAGPLALSYSDPDQKWIIREHLSSLFQDFPSLRPATGFFTHNDGTEVKLLNAAGDLPVSRPSPPVPVTIWVPELYPQTPPVVYVNVDCVVHPIYDPVC
;
A
#
# COMPACT_ATOMS: atom_id res chain seq x y z
N MET A 1 -11.96 -52.03 18.03
CA MET A 1 -11.12 -51.25 17.09
C MET A 1 -11.47 -49.78 17.24
N PRO A 2 -10.63 -48.93 17.85
CA PRO A 2 -10.87 -47.49 17.82
C PRO A 2 -10.16 -46.91 16.60
N ILE A 3 -10.98 -46.35 15.72
CA ILE A 3 -10.66 -45.53 14.56
C ILE A 3 -9.94 -44.29 15.08
N HIS A 4 -8.77 -43.97 14.54
CA HIS A 4 -7.94 -42.83 14.94
C HIS A 4 -8.18 -41.65 13.97
N PRO A 5 -9.03 -40.65 14.28
CA PRO A 5 -9.35 -39.59 13.35
C PRO A 5 -8.79 -38.27 13.89
N THR A 6 -7.47 -38.14 14.00
CA THR A 6 -6.91 -37.00 14.76
C THR A 6 -5.71 -36.33 14.11
N ARG A 7 -5.09 -36.91 13.08
CA ARG A 7 -3.98 -36.24 12.38
C ARG A 7 -4.45 -35.36 11.22
N SER A 8 -5.37 -35.85 10.40
CA SER A 8 -5.89 -35.09 9.25
C SER A 8 -6.72 -33.87 9.69
N LEU A 9 -7.60 -34.04 10.67
CA LEU A 9 -8.45 -32.96 11.17
C LEU A 9 -7.64 -31.86 11.88
N LEU A 10 -6.63 -32.26 12.66
CA LEU A 10 -5.76 -31.31 13.37
C LEU A 10 -4.85 -30.54 12.40
N LEU A 11 -4.35 -31.18 11.33
CA LEU A 11 -3.65 -30.46 10.26
C LEU A 11 -4.58 -29.48 9.55
N HIS A 12 -5.83 -29.87 9.28
CA HIS A 12 -6.82 -28.99 8.65
C HIS A 12 -7.13 -27.77 9.51
N ILE A 13 -7.34 -27.96 10.83
CA ILE A 13 -7.61 -26.85 11.75
C ILE A 13 -6.39 -25.94 11.87
N ASN A 14 -5.18 -26.47 11.98
CA ASN A 14 -3.97 -25.66 12.03
C ASN A 14 -3.70 -24.93 10.71
N LEU A 15 -4.01 -25.55 9.56
CA LEU A 15 -3.90 -24.92 8.25
C LEU A 15 -4.95 -23.80 8.11
N LEU A 16 -6.18 -24.01 8.57
CA LEU A 16 -7.25 -23.00 8.59
C LEU A 16 -6.92 -21.84 9.54
N LEU A 17 -6.39 -22.12 10.73
CA LEU A 17 -5.91 -21.09 11.65
C LEU A 17 -4.72 -20.33 11.05
N LYS A 18 -3.78 -21.02 10.40
CA LYS A 18 -2.61 -20.39 9.78
C LYS A 18 -2.95 -19.63 8.51
N LEU A 19 -3.95 -20.06 7.74
CA LEU A 19 -4.53 -19.33 6.61
C LEU A 19 -5.35 -18.13 7.09
N SER A 20 -6.08 -18.27 8.20
CA SER A 20 -6.80 -17.17 8.86
C SER A 20 -5.83 -16.11 9.38
N THR A 21 -4.75 -16.50 10.09
CA THR A 21 -3.72 -15.57 10.54
C THR A 21 -2.90 -14.99 9.37
N LYS A 22 -2.61 -15.77 8.31
CA LYS A 22 -2.01 -15.23 7.07
C LYS A 22 -2.94 -14.21 6.42
N GLN A 23 -4.24 -14.50 6.35
CA GLN A 23 -5.28 -13.59 5.84
C GLN A 23 -5.39 -12.34 6.72
N SER A 24 -5.31 -12.47 8.04
CA SER A 24 -5.28 -11.31 8.96
C SER A 24 -4.05 -10.42 8.78
N LEU A 25 -2.90 -10.99 8.39
CA LEU A 25 -1.69 -10.20 8.11
C LEU A 25 -1.73 -9.49 6.75
N ILE A 26 -2.35 -10.10 5.72
CA ILE A 26 -2.55 -9.51 4.38
C ILE A 26 -3.83 -8.67 4.25
N MET A 27 -4.74 -8.69 5.23
CA MET A 27 -5.97 -7.88 5.26
C MET A 27 -5.89 -6.66 6.18
N ALA A 28 -4.68 -6.17 6.50
CA ALA A 28 -4.55 -4.99 7.36
C ALA A 28 -5.35 -3.79 6.82
N PHE A 29 -5.48 -3.63 5.50
CA PHE A 29 -6.36 -2.65 4.86
C PHE A 29 -6.79 -3.21 3.50
N SER A 30 -7.97 -3.81 3.39
CA SER A 30 -8.45 -4.41 2.12
C SER A 30 -9.88 -3.97 1.80
N SER A 31 -10.24 -2.74 2.14
CA SER A 31 -11.47 -2.17 1.60
C SER A 31 -11.30 -1.95 0.10
N PRO A 32 -12.24 -2.41 -0.75
CA PRO A 32 -12.22 -2.08 -2.18
C PRO A 32 -12.48 -0.59 -2.43
N ASN A 33 -12.99 0.14 -1.43
CA ASN A 33 -13.20 1.58 -1.49
C ASN A 33 -11.92 2.31 -1.02
N PRO A 34 -11.31 3.15 -1.88
CA PRO A 34 -10.09 3.88 -1.53
C PRO A 34 -10.21 4.75 -0.28
N THR A 35 -11.33 5.44 -0.10
CA THR A 35 -11.56 6.34 1.04
C THR A 35 -11.64 5.56 2.35
N HIS A 36 -12.35 4.44 2.35
CA HIS A 36 -12.46 3.57 3.52
C HIS A 36 -11.12 2.94 3.89
N PHE A 37 -10.31 2.51 2.89
CA PHE A 37 -8.95 2.06 3.14
C PHE A 37 -8.13 3.14 3.85
N VAL A 38 -8.20 4.39 3.37
CA VAL A 38 -7.45 5.51 3.96
C VAL A 38 -7.89 5.79 5.40
N GLU A 39 -9.20 5.80 5.66
CA GLU A 39 -9.74 5.92 7.01
C GLU A 39 -9.24 4.82 7.93
N ASP A 40 -9.40 3.56 7.52
CA ASP A 40 -8.93 2.41 8.29
C ASP A 40 -7.44 2.57 8.60
N ALA A 41 -6.62 2.95 7.60
CA ALA A 41 -5.17 3.09 7.74
C ALA A 41 -4.75 4.23 8.66
N LEU A 42 -5.38 5.40 8.56
CA LEU A 42 -5.06 6.57 9.38
C LEU A 42 -5.43 6.36 10.86
N PHE A 43 -6.54 5.68 11.10
CA PHE A 43 -7.09 5.49 12.44
C PHE A 43 -6.78 4.11 13.04
N CYS A 44 -5.99 3.28 12.33
CA CYS A 44 -5.45 2.04 12.87
C CYS A 44 -4.53 2.30 14.06
N ALA A 45 -4.60 1.42 15.06
CA ALA A 45 -3.74 1.44 16.23
C ALA A 45 -2.80 0.22 16.25
N GLY A 46 -1.72 0.31 17.03
CA GLY A 46 -0.80 -0.80 17.27
C GLY A 46 0.30 -0.92 16.20
N PRO A 47 0.84 -2.13 15.95
CA PRO A 47 2.01 -2.34 15.09
C PRO A 47 1.83 -1.93 13.62
N LEU A 48 0.59 -1.70 13.21
CA LEU A 48 0.24 -1.29 11.86
C LEU A 48 0.02 0.23 11.73
N ALA A 49 0.05 0.96 12.85
CA ALA A 49 -0.14 2.39 12.89
C ALA A 49 0.86 3.11 11.99
N LEU A 50 0.37 4.13 11.31
CA LEU A 50 1.18 4.99 10.45
C LEU A 50 1.88 6.06 11.29
N SER A 51 3.00 6.56 10.78
CA SER A 51 3.82 7.57 11.45
C SER A 51 3.25 9.00 11.32
N TYR A 52 1.94 9.16 11.58
CA TYR A 52 1.29 10.47 11.67
C TYR A 52 0.88 10.72 13.12
N SER A 53 1.48 11.73 13.74
CA SER A 53 1.32 12.00 15.17
C SER A 53 0.11 12.90 15.48
N ASP A 54 -0.25 13.79 14.56
CA ASP A 54 -1.29 14.79 14.77
C ASP A 54 -2.66 14.31 14.24
N PRO A 55 -3.72 14.25 15.07
CA PRO A 55 -5.08 13.92 14.62
C PRO A 55 -5.62 14.87 13.54
N ASP A 56 -5.32 16.18 13.62
CA ASP A 56 -5.82 17.16 12.65
C ASP A 56 -5.17 16.97 11.28
N GLN A 57 -3.88 16.61 11.28
CA GLN A 57 -3.16 16.19 10.09
C GLN A 57 -3.83 14.99 9.41
N LYS A 58 -4.28 13.98 10.17
CA LYS A 58 -4.93 12.79 9.60
C LYS A 58 -6.21 13.15 8.85
N TRP A 59 -6.99 14.10 9.37
CA TRP A 59 -8.19 14.58 8.68
C TRP A 59 -7.87 15.25 7.33
N ILE A 60 -6.83 16.08 7.30
CA ILE A 60 -6.35 16.72 6.07
C ILE A 60 -5.87 15.66 5.06
N ILE A 61 -5.08 14.67 5.50
CA ILE A 61 -4.60 13.58 4.63
C ILE A 61 -5.79 12.80 4.04
N ARG A 62 -6.79 12.49 4.86
CA ARG A 62 -8.00 11.79 4.41
C ARG A 62 -8.72 12.58 3.31
N GLU A 63 -8.96 13.86 3.54
CA GLU A 63 -9.65 14.73 2.58
C GLU A 63 -8.90 14.79 1.25
N HIS A 64 -7.60 15.10 1.30
CA HIS A 64 -6.78 15.27 0.10
C HIS A 64 -6.63 13.97 -0.69
N LEU A 65 -6.44 12.82 -0.03
CA LEU A 65 -6.38 11.53 -0.71
C LEU A 65 -7.75 11.13 -1.28
N SER A 66 -8.86 11.46 -0.63
CA SER A 66 -10.19 11.21 -1.18
C SER A 66 -10.42 11.98 -2.48
N SER A 67 -10.03 13.26 -2.54
CA SER A 67 -10.07 14.04 -3.78
C SER A 67 -9.14 13.48 -4.85
N LEU A 68 -7.92 13.08 -4.48
CA LEU A 68 -6.96 12.47 -5.40
C LEU A 68 -7.53 11.22 -6.09
N PHE A 69 -8.17 10.31 -5.34
CA PHE A 69 -8.74 9.09 -5.92
C PHE A 69 -10.01 9.34 -6.74
N GLN A 70 -10.72 10.44 -6.48
CA GLN A 70 -11.84 10.89 -7.30
C GLN A 70 -11.36 11.41 -8.66
N ASP A 71 -10.30 12.23 -8.66
CA ASP A 71 -9.75 12.85 -9.87
C ASP A 71 -8.90 11.86 -10.70
N PHE A 72 -8.25 10.91 -10.03
CA PHE A 72 -7.39 9.89 -10.66
C PHE A 72 -7.80 8.47 -10.26
N PRO A 73 -8.85 7.90 -10.86
CA PRO A 73 -9.39 6.57 -10.50
C PRO A 73 -8.48 5.38 -10.83
N SER A 74 -7.31 5.59 -11.46
CA SER A 74 -6.27 4.58 -11.64
C SER A 74 -5.39 4.43 -10.39
N LEU A 75 -5.27 5.47 -9.57
CA LEU A 75 -4.49 5.44 -8.34
C LEU A 75 -5.22 4.62 -7.27
N ARG A 76 -4.46 3.83 -6.51
CA ARG A 76 -4.95 3.02 -5.41
C ARG A 76 -4.17 3.34 -4.13
N PRO A 77 -4.84 3.46 -2.98
CA PRO A 77 -4.16 3.66 -1.72
C PRO A 77 -3.43 2.38 -1.30
N ALA A 78 -2.27 2.56 -0.68
CA ALA A 78 -1.53 1.51 -0.02
C ALA A 78 -0.80 2.07 1.21
N THR A 79 -0.29 1.18 2.05
CA THR A 79 0.66 1.54 3.11
C THR A 79 2.00 0.87 2.83
N GLY A 80 3.10 1.49 3.23
CA GLY A 80 4.43 0.92 3.05
C GLY A 80 5.48 1.58 3.93
N PHE A 81 6.67 0.99 3.97
CA PHE A 81 7.84 1.58 4.61
C PHE A 81 8.51 2.54 3.63
N PHE A 82 8.69 3.77 4.09
CA PHE A 82 9.42 4.82 3.39
C PHE A 82 10.77 5.00 4.07
N THR A 83 11.84 4.86 3.29
CA THR A 83 13.21 5.06 3.75
C THR A 83 13.61 6.50 3.46
N HIS A 84 13.88 7.27 4.52
CA HIS A 84 14.42 8.61 4.43
C HIS A 84 15.87 8.59 3.93
N ASN A 85 16.38 9.74 3.47
CA ASN A 85 17.75 9.86 2.97
C ASN A 85 18.84 9.54 4.02
N ASP A 86 18.50 9.65 5.30
CA ASP A 86 19.39 9.28 6.42
C ASP A 86 19.35 7.78 6.76
N GLY A 87 18.55 7.00 6.03
CA GLY A 87 18.37 5.56 6.22
C GLY A 87 17.32 5.18 7.26
N THR A 88 16.66 6.14 7.90
CA THR A 88 15.55 5.84 8.81
C THR A 88 14.30 5.40 8.03
N GLU A 89 13.54 4.45 8.59
CA GLU A 89 12.32 3.93 7.95
C GLU A 89 11.08 4.27 8.77
N VAL A 90 10.04 4.70 8.07
CA VAL A 90 8.76 5.09 8.66
C VAL A 90 7.61 4.49 7.86
N LYS A 91 6.47 4.20 8.51
CA LYS A 91 5.33 3.58 7.83
C LYS A 91 4.32 4.65 7.41
N LEU A 92 4.10 4.78 6.10
CA LEU A 92 3.31 5.87 5.51
C LEU A 92 2.20 5.37 4.61
N LEU A 93 1.27 6.28 4.29
CA LEU A 93 0.35 6.12 3.18
C LEU A 93 1.03 6.48 1.87
N ASN A 94 0.64 5.78 0.82
CA ASN A 94 0.94 6.17 -0.55
C ASN A 94 -0.26 5.91 -1.46
N ALA A 95 -0.21 6.52 -2.64
CA ALA A 95 -1.12 6.27 -3.75
C ALA A 95 -0.30 5.83 -4.96
N ALA A 96 -0.59 4.65 -5.50
CA ALA A 96 0.14 4.09 -6.63
C ALA A 96 -0.79 3.75 -7.80
N GLY A 97 -0.31 3.95 -9.03
CA GLY A 97 -1.04 3.65 -10.26
C GLY A 97 -0.59 4.52 -11.42
N ASP A 98 -1.37 4.54 -12.49
CA ASP A 98 -1.04 5.21 -13.74
C ASP A 98 -1.55 6.66 -13.81
N LEU A 99 -0.65 7.63 -13.95
CA LEU A 99 -1.00 9.04 -14.08
C LEU A 99 -1.07 9.47 -15.55
N PRO A 100 -2.24 9.90 -16.07
CA PRO A 100 -2.34 10.46 -17.41
C PRO A 100 -1.74 11.87 -17.45
N VAL A 101 -0.69 12.09 -18.24
CA VAL A 101 -0.01 13.40 -18.33
C VAL A 101 -0.57 14.24 -19.49
N SER A 102 -0.52 13.71 -20.70
CA SER A 102 -1.04 14.36 -21.91
C SER A 102 -1.18 13.32 -23.02
N ARG A 103 -2.17 13.47 -23.90
CA ARG A 103 -2.21 12.68 -25.14
C ARG A 103 -1.27 13.31 -26.17
N PRO A 104 -0.45 12.53 -26.91
CA PRO A 104 -0.52 11.07 -27.09
C PRO A 104 0.38 10.24 -26.14
N SER A 105 0.97 10.82 -25.09
CA SER A 105 1.89 10.11 -24.19
C SER A 105 1.20 8.97 -23.45
N PRO A 106 1.87 7.82 -23.26
CA PRO A 106 1.34 6.75 -22.41
C PRO A 106 1.19 7.25 -20.96
N PRO A 107 0.25 6.68 -20.17
CA PRO A 107 0.19 6.93 -18.74
C PRO A 107 1.53 6.62 -18.08
N VAL A 108 1.88 7.41 -17.06
CA VAL A 108 3.13 7.24 -16.32
C VAL A 108 2.81 6.53 -15.01
N PRO A 109 3.32 5.32 -14.77
CA PRO A 109 3.17 4.65 -13.49
C PRO A 109 3.93 5.41 -12.40
N VAL A 110 3.23 5.76 -11.32
CA VAL A 110 3.78 6.55 -10.20
C VAL A 110 3.42 5.94 -8.85
N THR A 111 4.23 6.25 -7.86
CA THR A 111 3.90 6.11 -6.44
C THR A 111 4.06 7.46 -5.75
N ILE A 112 2.98 7.96 -5.15
CA ILE A 112 2.91 9.23 -4.43
C ILE A 112 2.90 8.93 -2.94
N TRP A 113 3.97 9.28 -2.22
CA TRP A 113 4.10 9.11 -0.78
C TRP A 113 3.64 10.36 -0.02
N VAL A 114 2.88 10.16 1.05
CA VAL A 114 2.46 11.23 1.96
C VAL A 114 3.42 11.26 3.17
N PRO A 115 4.29 12.27 3.30
CA PRO A 115 5.29 12.33 4.36
C PRO A 115 4.70 12.59 5.76
N GLU A 116 5.44 12.25 6.81
CA GLU A 116 5.04 12.39 8.23
C GLU A 116 4.68 13.82 8.64
N LEU A 117 5.20 14.83 7.93
CA LEU A 117 4.97 16.26 8.20
C LEU A 117 3.99 16.91 7.20
N TYR A 118 3.28 16.12 6.39
CA TYR A 118 2.23 16.65 5.52
C TYR A 118 1.15 17.41 6.32
N PRO A 119 0.63 18.56 5.88
CA PRO A 119 0.87 19.24 4.61
C PRO A 119 2.05 20.23 4.60
N GLN A 120 2.80 20.36 5.71
CA GLN A 120 3.95 21.28 5.78
C GLN A 120 5.06 20.88 4.81
N THR A 121 5.21 19.57 4.59
CA THR A 121 6.08 19.01 3.54
C THR A 121 5.25 18.45 2.39
N PRO A 122 5.61 18.73 1.11
CA PRO A 122 4.86 18.24 -0.04
C PRO A 122 4.98 16.73 -0.22
N PRO A 123 4.05 16.08 -0.94
CA PRO A 123 4.17 14.66 -1.29
C PRO A 123 5.45 14.35 -2.07
N VAL A 124 6.00 13.17 -1.86
CA VAL A 124 7.16 12.66 -2.62
C VAL A 124 6.66 11.74 -3.72
N VAL A 125 6.97 12.04 -4.98
CA VAL A 125 6.49 11.26 -6.13
C VAL A 125 7.65 10.52 -6.77
N TYR A 126 7.51 9.21 -6.89
CA TYR A 126 8.39 8.37 -7.68
C TYR A 126 7.70 7.93 -8.97
N VAL A 127 8.45 7.92 -10.07
CA VAL A 127 8.05 7.24 -11.29
C VAL A 127 8.48 5.79 -11.14
N ASN A 128 7.52 4.88 -11.24
CA ASN A 128 7.80 3.45 -11.19
C ASN A 128 8.28 3.06 -12.59
N VAL A 129 9.57 2.81 -12.75
CA VAL A 129 10.04 2.19 -13.99
C VAL A 129 9.60 0.74 -13.96
N ASP A 130 8.46 0.44 -14.62
CA ASP A 130 8.26 -0.91 -15.10
C ASP A 130 9.51 -1.25 -15.90
N CYS A 131 10.10 -2.41 -15.63
CA CYS A 131 11.24 -2.89 -16.39
C CYS A 131 10.77 -3.00 -17.85
N VAL A 132 10.93 -1.92 -18.62
CA VAL A 132 10.89 -1.96 -20.06
C VAL A 132 12.13 -2.75 -20.40
N VAL A 133 11.97 -4.07 -20.45
CA VAL A 133 12.86 -4.95 -21.19
C VAL A 133 12.76 -4.42 -22.62
N HIS A 134 13.62 -3.48 -22.96
CA HIS A 134 13.90 -3.17 -24.35
C HIS A 134 14.53 -4.46 -24.91
N PRO A 135 13.91 -5.15 -25.88
CA PRO A 135 14.55 -6.27 -26.55
C PRO A 135 15.58 -5.72 -27.55
N ILE A 136 16.54 -4.93 -27.07
CA ILE A 136 17.68 -4.46 -27.85
C ILE A 136 18.86 -4.39 -26.89
N TYR A 137 19.44 -5.55 -26.62
CA TYR A 137 20.89 -5.84 -26.60
C TYR A 137 21.04 -7.27 -26.09
N ASP A 138 21.20 -8.22 -27.02
CA ASP A 138 21.88 -9.48 -26.72
C ASP A 138 23.35 -9.13 -26.44
N PRO A 139 23.91 -9.45 -25.26
CA PRO A 139 25.36 -9.39 -25.08
C PRO A 139 25.94 -10.67 -25.70
N VAL A 140 26.15 -10.64 -27.01
CA VAL A 140 27.10 -11.54 -27.68
C VAL A 140 28.27 -10.69 -28.17
N CYS A 141 29.31 -10.62 -27.33
CA CYS A 141 30.74 -10.74 -27.64
C CYS A 141 31.49 -10.79 -26.31
#